data_AF-A0A8J5HL30-F1
#
_entry.id   AF-A0A8J5HL30-F1
#
_cell.length_a   1.000
_cell.length_b   1.000
_cell.length_c   1.000
_cell.angle_alpha   90.00
_cell.angle_beta   90.00
_cell.angle_gamma   90.00
#
_symmetry.space_group_name_H-M   'P 1'
#
loop_
_entity.id
_entity.type
_entity.pdbx_description
1 polymer ?
#
loop_
_entity_poly.entity_id
_entity_poly.type
_entity_poly.pdbx_seq_one_letter_code
_entity_poly.pdbx_strand_id
1 'polypeptide(L)'
;MRVVDLGETHVPEDVFELYLKEISPRFTAETYNLLTHNCNNFSNEVAQFLVGTTIPDYILQLPNEVMNSPMGGMLFPMLQGLETTLKSGAVPQAPQFNPVSATTARVASSRASSTLTKAVIAEQTAAKTVDSTTSTKPPSKTSAGSPDEKSLNDKAPEVTDPLGAARGKVQDEIIKEFAAIMATGTLRASEAAALATRRVMERHGRLNTPVQQG
;
A
#
# COMPACT_ATOMS: atom_id res chain seq x y z
N MET A 1 -1.43 -16.97 18.59
CA MET A 1 -1.78 -15.62 19.05
C MET A 1 -1.24 -15.44 20.47
N ARG A 2 -0.73 -14.26 20.84
CA ARG A 2 -0.28 -13.97 22.22
C ARG A 2 -1.18 -12.89 22.79
N VAL A 3 -1.62 -13.06 24.04
CA VAL A 3 -2.23 -12.01 24.87
C VAL A 3 -1.20 -11.63 25.93
N VAL A 4 -1.17 -10.35 26.30
CA VAL A 4 -0.36 -9.81 27.38
C VAL A 4 -1.29 -8.96 28.23
N ASP A 5 -1.33 -9.23 29.52
CA ASP A 5 -2.04 -8.38 30.48
C ASP A 5 -1.19 -7.15 30.81
N LEU A 6 -1.84 -5.99 30.93
CA LEU A 6 -1.23 -4.70 31.26
C LEU A 6 -1.77 -4.12 32.58
N GLY A 7 -2.73 -4.79 33.23
CA GLY A 7 -3.35 -4.35 34.47
C GLY A 7 -4.74 -3.70 34.30
N GLU A 8 -5.31 -3.28 35.42
CA GLU A 8 -6.68 -2.76 35.52
C GLU A 8 -6.72 -1.23 35.51
N THR A 9 -7.56 -0.65 34.65
CA THR A 9 -7.79 0.80 34.63
C THR A 9 -8.98 1.21 35.49
N HIS A 10 -8.87 2.39 36.12
CA HIS A 10 -9.97 3.06 36.82
C HIS A 10 -10.52 4.26 36.01
N VAL A 11 -10.07 4.44 34.76
CA VAL A 11 -10.54 5.52 33.88
C VAL A 11 -11.94 5.19 33.34
N PRO A 12 -12.94 6.07 33.51
CA PRO A 12 -14.27 5.89 32.93
C PRO A 12 -14.28 5.84 31.39
N GLU A 13 -15.25 5.13 30.82
CA GLU A 13 -15.40 4.94 29.37
C GLU A 13 -15.59 6.27 28.61
N ASP A 14 -16.34 7.21 29.15
CA ASP A 14 -16.56 8.54 28.58
C ASP A 14 -15.29 9.41 28.60
N VAL A 15 -14.49 9.29 29.67
CA VAL A 15 -13.18 9.95 29.81
C VAL A 15 -12.17 9.35 28.82
N PHE A 16 -12.19 8.03 28.61
CA PHE A 16 -11.36 7.38 27.60
C PHE A 16 -11.79 7.74 26.17
N GLU A 17 -13.09 7.77 25.87
CA GLU A 17 -13.62 8.27 24.61
C GLU A 17 -13.19 9.72 24.33
N LEU A 18 -13.19 10.59 25.35
CA LEU A 18 -12.76 11.98 25.23
C LEU A 18 -11.26 12.06 24.90
N TYR A 19 -10.43 11.29 25.60
CA TYR A 19 -8.99 11.18 25.31
C TYR A 19 -8.73 10.64 23.89
N LEU A 20 -9.45 9.62 23.43
CA LEU A 20 -9.33 9.12 22.06
C LEU A 20 -9.67 10.21 21.01
N LYS A 21 -10.67 11.06 21.28
CA LYS A 21 -11.02 12.20 20.43
C LYS A 21 -9.94 13.30 20.47
N GLU A 22 -9.30 13.52 21.61
CA GLU A 22 -8.18 14.46 21.77
C GLU A 22 -6.92 14.01 21.02
N ILE A 23 -6.56 12.71 21.07
CA ILE A 23 -5.36 12.21 20.41
C ILE A 23 -5.56 11.89 18.92
N SER A 24 -6.79 11.73 18.45
CA SER A 24 -7.10 11.37 17.05
C SER A 24 -6.38 12.25 15.99
N PRO A 25 -6.26 13.59 16.14
CA PRO A 25 -5.52 14.42 15.18
C PRO A 25 -4.02 14.11 15.08
N ARG A 26 -3.46 13.41 16.07
CA ARG A 26 -2.05 12.93 16.06
C ARG A 26 -1.91 11.55 15.41
N PHE A 27 -2.98 10.79 15.23
CA PHE A 27 -2.98 9.43 14.68
C PHE A 27 -3.88 9.33 13.44
N THR A 28 -3.52 10.07 12.39
CA THR A 28 -4.21 10.10 11.10
C THR A 28 -3.46 9.28 10.05
N ALA A 29 -4.09 8.99 8.91
CA ALA A 29 -3.42 8.37 7.77
C ALA A 29 -2.25 9.22 7.23
N GLU A 30 -2.29 10.54 7.38
CA GLU A 30 -1.21 11.44 6.97
C GLU A 30 -0.01 11.39 7.93
N THR A 31 -0.26 11.32 9.24
CA THR A 31 0.81 11.27 10.27
C THR A 31 1.40 9.88 10.46
N TYR A 32 0.70 8.81 10.06
CA TYR A 32 1.16 7.43 10.19
C TYR A 32 2.57 7.22 9.59
N ASN A 33 3.47 6.59 10.33
CA ASN A 33 4.75 6.11 9.82
C ASN A 33 4.98 4.67 10.26
N LEU A 34 5.33 3.78 9.31
CA LEU A 34 5.39 2.34 9.56
C LEU A 34 6.47 1.97 10.59
N LEU A 35 7.53 2.77 10.71
CA LEU A 35 8.65 2.54 11.62
C LEU A 35 8.53 3.34 12.93
N THR A 36 8.14 4.62 12.86
CA THR A 36 8.24 5.55 14.00
C THR A 36 6.91 6.03 14.57
N HIS A 37 5.78 5.87 13.86
CA HIS A 37 4.48 6.39 14.30
C HIS A 37 3.32 5.51 13.82
N ASN A 38 3.28 4.29 14.33
CA ASN A 38 2.38 3.21 13.92
C ASN A 38 1.40 2.80 15.05
N CYS A 39 0.63 1.74 14.82
CA CYS A 39 -0.30 1.17 15.81
C CYS A 39 0.35 0.76 17.15
N ASN A 40 1.64 0.40 17.17
CA ASN A 40 2.36 0.09 18.41
C ASN A 40 2.56 1.36 19.25
N ASN A 41 2.86 2.49 18.59
CA ASN A 41 3.05 3.79 19.25
C ASN A 41 1.71 4.31 19.82
N PHE A 42 0.63 4.21 19.05
CA PHE A 42 -0.74 4.48 19.54
C PHE A 42 -1.09 3.62 20.76
N SER A 43 -0.87 2.29 20.66
CA SER A 43 -1.17 1.36 21.75
C SER A 43 -0.35 1.65 23.02
N ASN A 44 0.89 2.12 22.85
CA ASN A 44 1.77 2.50 23.95
C ASN A 44 1.32 3.78 24.66
N GLU A 45 0.77 4.76 23.93
CA GLU A 45 0.21 5.98 24.54
C GLU A 45 -1.10 5.68 25.27
N VAL A 46 -1.98 4.88 24.65
CA VAL A 46 -3.23 4.41 25.26
C VAL A 46 -2.97 3.57 26.52
N ALA A 47 -1.96 2.70 26.52
CA ALA A 47 -1.56 1.94 27.72
C ALA A 47 -1.07 2.87 28.85
N GLN A 48 -0.24 3.86 28.53
CA GLN A 48 0.23 4.85 29.53
C GLN A 48 -0.93 5.67 30.11
N PHE A 49 -1.91 6.06 29.28
CA PHE A 49 -3.09 6.78 29.73
C PHE A 49 -4.01 5.93 30.63
N LEU A 50 -4.27 4.67 30.26
CA LEU A 50 -5.21 3.81 30.98
C LEU A 50 -4.63 3.19 32.26
N VAL A 51 -3.39 2.70 32.23
CA VAL A 51 -2.79 1.88 33.31
C VAL A 51 -1.42 2.38 33.78
N GLY A 52 -0.88 3.45 33.16
CA GLY A 52 0.43 4.01 33.54
C GLY A 52 1.64 3.18 33.10
N THR A 53 1.44 2.13 32.29
CA THR A 53 2.52 1.24 31.81
C THR A 53 2.72 1.34 30.30
N THR A 54 3.91 0.99 29.84
CA THR A 54 4.20 0.82 28.40
C THR A 54 3.79 -0.57 27.90
N ILE A 55 3.68 -0.72 26.57
CA ILE A 55 3.65 -2.05 25.95
C ILE A 55 5.06 -2.67 25.94
N PRO A 56 5.22 -4.01 25.88
CA PRO A 56 6.54 -4.66 25.94
C PRO A 56 7.55 -4.14 24.91
N ASP A 57 8.77 -3.81 25.37
CA ASP A 57 9.80 -3.12 24.57
C ASP A 57 10.12 -3.79 23.22
N TYR A 58 10.10 -5.11 23.14
CA TYR A 58 10.35 -5.85 21.89
C TYR A 58 9.36 -5.50 20.76
N ILE A 59 8.18 -4.96 21.10
CA ILE A 59 7.16 -4.49 20.14
C ILE A 59 7.49 -3.07 19.63
N LEU A 60 8.12 -2.25 20.48
CA LEU A 60 8.54 -0.88 20.17
C LEU A 60 9.94 -0.82 19.52
N GLN A 61 10.82 -1.78 19.84
CA GLN A 61 12.18 -1.86 19.33
C GLN A 61 12.30 -2.65 18.01
N LEU A 62 11.29 -3.44 17.62
CA LEU A 62 11.26 -4.18 16.35
C LEU A 62 11.65 -3.35 15.10
N PRO A 63 11.21 -2.08 14.93
CA PRO A 63 11.67 -1.25 13.81
C PRO A 63 13.19 -1.02 13.82
N ASN A 64 13.78 -0.82 15.00
CA ASN A 64 15.22 -0.61 15.18
C ASN A 64 15.99 -1.91 14.93
N GLU A 65 15.49 -3.05 15.42
CA GLU A 65 16.08 -4.37 15.15
C GLU A 65 16.11 -4.69 13.65
N VAL A 66 14.99 -4.45 12.94
CA VAL A 66 14.90 -4.65 11.48
C VAL A 66 15.84 -3.71 10.73
N MET A 67 15.87 -2.42 11.09
CA MET A 67 16.70 -1.43 10.41
C MET A 67 18.21 -1.62 10.65
N ASN A 68 18.60 -2.09 11.84
CA ASN A 68 20.00 -2.40 12.17
C ASN A 68 20.45 -3.77 11.64
N SER A 69 19.54 -4.60 11.12
CA SER A 69 19.88 -5.89 10.51
C SER A 69 20.61 -5.72 9.16
N PRO A 70 21.44 -6.69 8.72
CA PRO A 70 22.05 -6.67 7.39
C PRO A 70 21.05 -6.61 6.22
N MET A 71 19.76 -6.89 6.46
CA MET A 71 18.70 -6.81 5.45
C MET A 71 17.87 -5.52 5.54
N GLY A 72 18.01 -4.72 6.61
CA GLY A 72 17.20 -3.51 6.84
C GLY A 72 17.27 -2.52 5.68
N GLY A 73 18.48 -2.21 5.21
CA GLY A 73 18.71 -1.34 4.06
C GLY A 73 18.15 -1.89 2.73
N MET A 74 18.03 -3.21 2.57
CA MET A 74 17.41 -3.83 1.39
C MET A 74 15.87 -3.83 1.47
N LEU A 75 15.32 -3.89 2.69
CA LEU A 75 13.87 -3.86 2.94
C LEU A 75 13.30 -2.43 2.99
N PHE A 76 14.12 -1.41 3.25
CA PHE A 76 13.66 -0.03 3.40
C PHE A 76 12.78 0.50 2.23
N PRO A 77 13.12 0.28 0.93
CA PRO A 77 12.25 0.72 -0.18
C PRO A 77 10.89 0.01 -0.19
N MET A 78 10.87 -1.27 0.22
CA MET A 78 9.65 -2.07 0.33
C MET A 78 8.74 -1.56 1.45
N LEU A 79 9.34 -1.19 2.59
CA LEU A 79 8.65 -0.61 3.75
C LEU A 79 8.08 0.79 3.43
N GLN A 80 8.79 1.59 2.63
CA GLN A 80 8.29 2.89 2.15
C GLN A 80 7.11 2.75 1.17
N GLY A 81 7.13 1.75 0.29
CA GLY A 81 6.00 1.41 -0.58
C GLY A 81 4.77 0.93 0.22
N LEU A 82 5.00 0.10 1.25
CA LEU A 82 3.98 -0.33 2.20
C LEU A 82 3.35 0.86 2.93
N GLU A 83 4.16 1.77 3.49
CA GLU A 83 3.66 2.99 4.13
C GLU A 83 2.81 3.83 3.17
N THR A 84 3.30 4.10 1.96
CA THR A 84 2.55 4.88 0.94
C THR A 84 1.19 4.26 0.61
N THR A 85 1.11 2.92 0.60
CA THR A 85 -0.13 2.18 0.38
C THR A 85 -1.10 2.31 1.56
N LEU A 86 -0.58 2.22 2.80
CA LEU A 86 -1.37 2.41 4.02
C LEU A 86 -1.89 3.86 4.16
N LYS A 87 -1.04 4.86 3.88
CA LYS A 87 -1.41 6.29 3.92
C LYS A 87 -2.52 6.66 2.95
N SER A 88 -2.61 5.95 1.81
CA SER A 88 -3.68 6.13 0.82
C SER A 88 -4.94 5.29 1.08
N GLY A 89 -5.00 4.57 2.22
CA GLY A 89 -6.13 3.70 2.56
C GLY A 89 -6.30 2.49 1.65
N ALA A 90 -5.29 2.18 0.83
CA ALA A 90 -5.30 1.06 -0.10
C ALA A 90 -4.85 -0.25 0.58
N VAL A 91 -5.33 -1.38 0.06
CA VAL A 91 -4.98 -2.71 0.61
C VAL A 91 -3.55 -3.08 0.17
N PRO A 92 -2.60 -3.30 1.10
CA PRO A 92 -1.25 -3.74 0.78
C PRO A 92 -1.24 -5.02 -0.07
N GLN A 93 -0.51 -5.00 -1.19
CA GLN A 93 -0.21 -6.20 -1.95
C GLN A 93 0.97 -6.94 -1.33
N ALA A 94 1.00 -8.28 -1.48
CA ALA A 94 2.09 -9.10 -1.00
C ALA A 94 3.42 -8.66 -1.66
N PRO A 95 4.44 -8.22 -0.90
CA PRO A 95 5.64 -7.63 -1.49
C PRO A 95 6.40 -8.62 -2.38
N GLN A 96 6.63 -8.22 -3.63
CA GLN A 96 7.41 -9.00 -4.59
C GLN A 96 8.88 -8.62 -4.47
N PHE A 97 9.72 -9.53 -3.96
CA PHE A 97 11.17 -9.33 -3.93
C PHE A 97 11.74 -9.48 -5.35
N ASN A 98 11.85 -8.37 -6.06
CA ASN A 98 12.44 -8.32 -7.40
C ASN A 98 13.86 -7.73 -7.32
N PRO A 99 14.92 -8.56 -7.34
CA PRO A 99 16.30 -8.10 -7.16
C PRO A 99 16.82 -7.40 -8.42
N VAL A 100 16.41 -6.15 -8.62
CA VAL A 100 16.98 -5.28 -9.65
C VAL A 100 18.43 -4.94 -9.30
N SER A 101 19.37 -5.43 -10.11
CA SER A 101 20.79 -5.11 -9.98
C SER A 101 21.00 -3.60 -9.90
N ALA A 102 21.82 -3.14 -8.95
CA ALA A 102 22.11 -1.73 -8.76
C ALA A 102 22.85 -1.14 -9.98
N THR A 103 22.10 -0.60 -10.94
CA THR A 103 22.67 0.16 -12.06
C THR A 103 23.33 1.41 -11.53
N THR A 104 24.66 1.41 -11.58
CA THR A 104 25.55 2.44 -11.02
C THR A 104 25.10 3.85 -11.40
N ALA A 105 24.71 4.65 -10.39
CA ALA A 105 24.51 6.08 -10.56
C ALA A 105 25.85 6.73 -10.95
N ARG A 106 26.04 6.97 -12.25
CA ARG A 106 27.29 7.44 -12.83
C ARG A 106 27.52 8.92 -12.47
N VAL A 107 28.17 9.16 -11.33
CA VAL A 107 28.45 10.50 -10.80
C VAL A 107 29.33 11.29 -11.78
N ALA A 108 28.71 12.18 -12.55
CA ALA A 108 29.39 13.15 -13.40
C ALA A 108 29.93 14.30 -12.53
N SER A 109 31.11 14.11 -11.94
CA SER A 109 31.77 15.10 -11.07
C SER A 109 32.30 16.31 -11.86
N SER A 110 31.44 17.29 -12.15
CA SER A 110 31.86 18.63 -12.61
C SER A 110 32.31 19.51 -11.43
N ARG A 111 33.41 19.12 -10.77
CA ARG A 111 33.99 19.85 -9.63
C ARG A 111 34.77 21.09 -10.12
N ALA A 112 34.06 22.17 -10.40
CA ALA A 112 34.66 23.47 -10.74
C ALA A 112 34.71 24.40 -9.52
N SER A 113 35.88 24.49 -8.88
CA SER A 113 36.15 25.43 -7.78
C SER A 113 37.05 26.56 -8.27
N SER A 114 36.47 27.70 -8.67
CA SER A 114 37.19 28.85 -9.21
C SER A 114 37.69 29.81 -8.12
N THR A 115 38.86 29.45 -7.59
CA THR A 115 39.96 30.33 -7.11
C THR A 115 39.73 31.84 -6.91
N LEU A 116 40.13 32.28 -5.71
CA LEU A 116 40.83 33.51 -5.31
C LEU A 116 41.26 34.59 -6.36
N THR A 117 41.46 35.78 -5.79
CA THR A 117 42.22 36.95 -6.29
C THR A 117 41.68 37.75 -7.50
N LYS A 118 41.16 38.95 -7.19
CA LYS A 118 41.09 40.10 -8.10
C LYS A 118 42.38 40.90 -7.96
N ALA A 119 43.04 41.21 -9.07
CA ALA A 119 44.30 41.93 -9.10
C ALA A 119 44.15 43.43 -9.44
N VAL A 120 45.15 44.22 -9.04
CA VAL A 120 45.67 45.38 -9.78
C VAL A 120 46.86 44.81 -10.56
N ILE A 121 47.14 45.07 -11.85
CA ILE A 121 47.01 46.27 -12.68
C ILE A 121 46.50 45.86 -14.11
N ALA A 122 46.25 46.85 -14.98
CA ALA A 122 46.08 46.74 -16.46
C ALA A 122 44.66 46.45 -17.04
N GLU A 123 43.88 47.52 -17.18
CA GLU A 123 43.58 48.15 -18.49
C GLU A 123 42.82 47.40 -19.62
N GLN A 124 41.56 47.85 -19.87
CA GLN A 124 40.87 48.07 -21.18
C GLN A 124 40.70 46.89 -22.20
N THR A 125 39.73 46.84 -23.14
CA THR A 125 38.55 47.68 -23.48
C THR A 125 37.42 46.88 -24.18
N ALA A 126 36.20 47.42 -24.13
CA ALA A 126 35.14 47.41 -25.17
C ALA A 126 34.74 46.14 -26.00
N ALA A 127 33.61 45.54 -25.57
CA ALA A 127 32.31 45.49 -26.29
C ALA A 127 31.98 44.50 -27.44
N LYS A 128 30.67 44.14 -27.49
CA LYS A 128 29.84 43.67 -28.64
C LYS A 128 30.12 42.22 -29.13
N THR A 129 29.18 41.41 -29.66
CA THR A 129 27.87 41.61 -30.35
C THR A 129 26.90 40.39 -30.14
N VAL A 130 25.64 40.51 -30.60
CA VAL A 130 24.48 39.55 -30.64
C VAL A 130 24.74 38.21 -31.38
N ASP A 131 23.85 37.20 -31.52
CA ASP A 131 22.38 37.01 -31.27
C ASP A 131 22.07 35.50 -30.92
N SER A 132 20.91 34.81 -30.98
CA SER A 132 19.49 34.93 -31.48
C SER A 132 18.62 33.88 -30.72
N THR A 133 17.30 33.96 -30.43
CA THR A 133 16.05 33.97 -31.26
C THR A 133 15.77 32.61 -31.97
N THR A 134 14.66 31.84 -31.83
CA THR A 134 13.41 31.87 -31.01
C THR A 134 12.68 30.51 -30.93
N SER A 135 11.78 30.35 -29.95
CA SER A 135 10.45 29.67 -29.93
C SER A 135 10.03 28.59 -30.96
N THR A 136 9.40 27.50 -30.48
CA THR A 136 7.96 27.13 -30.73
C THR A 136 7.52 25.84 -30.00
N LYS A 137 6.19 25.54 -29.99
CA LYS A 137 5.54 24.37 -29.35
C LYS A 137 4.43 23.79 -30.29
N PRO A 138 3.68 22.74 -29.91
CA PRO A 138 3.58 21.42 -30.55
C PRO A 138 2.49 21.32 -31.66
N PRO A 139 2.17 20.12 -32.19
CA PRO A 139 0.97 19.43 -31.66
C PRO A 139 0.95 17.87 -31.66
N SER A 140 0.02 17.36 -30.85
CA SER A 140 -0.50 15.98 -30.64
C SER A 140 -0.67 15.01 -31.82
N LYS A 141 -0.69 13.69 -31.54
CA LYS A 141 -1.89 12.82 -31.75
C LYS A 141 -1.86 11.41 -31.11
N THR A 142 -3.08 10.87 -30.98
CA THR A 142 -3.61 9.68 -30.28
C THR A 142 -3.37 8.28 -30.87
N SER A 143 -3.26 7.26 -30.00
CA SER A 143 -3.93 5.94 -30.03
C SER A 143 -3.73 5.24 -28.65
N ALA A 144 -4.60 4.41 -28.04
CA ALA A 144 -5.77 3.59 -28.41
C ALA A 144 -5.45 2.14 -28.87
N GLY A 145 -5.65 1.15 -27.97
CA GLY A 145 -5.56 -0.28 -28.28
C GLY A 145 -5.44 -1.23 -27.08
N SER A 146 -6.22 -2.31 -27.10
CA SER A 146 -6.08 -3.60 -26.39
C SER A 146 -6.48 -4.69 -27.43
N PRO A 147 -6.63 -6.01 -27.12
CA PRO A 147 -6.16 -6.83 -25.99
C PRO A 147 -5.48 -8.17 -26.43
N ASP A 148 -4.77 -8.85 -25.51
CA ASP A 148 -4.18 -10.21 -25.73
C ASP A 148 -4.19 -10.99 -24.39
N GLU A 149 -4.25 -12.34 -24.31
CA GLU A 149 -4.34 -13.41 -25.34
C GLU A 149 -5.01 -14.70 -24.77
N LYS A 150 -5.19 -15.77 -25.58
CA LYS A 150 -5.69 -17.09 -25.11
C LYS A 150 -5.30 -18.30 -26.01
N SER A 151 -4.36 -19.14 -25.55
CA SER A 151 -4.14 -20.57 -25.94
C SER A 151 -3.36 -21.28 -24.82
N LEU A 152 -3.65 -22.53 -24.37
CA LEU A 152 -3.53 -23.86 -25.02
C LEU A 152 -2.06 -24.20 -25.37
N ASN A 153 -1.44 -25.34 -25.01
CA ASN A 153 -1.88 -26.70 -24.62
C ASN A 153 -1.15 -27.16 -23.30
N ASP A 154 -1.28 -28.34 -22.65
CA ASP A 154 -1.40 -29.73 -23.12
C ASP A 154 -1.94 -30.74 -22.04
N LYS A 155 -2.01 -32.04 -22.38
CA LYS A 155 -2.42 -33.23 -21.58
C LYS A 155 -1.53 -33.52 -20.35
N ALA A 156 -1.88 -34.32 -19.32
CA ALA A 156 -3.02 -35.16 -18.88
C ALA A 156 -2.75 -35.60 -17.39
N PRO A 157 -3.61 -36.35 -16.65
CA PRO A 157 -4.90 -36.96 -17.00
C PRO A 157 -6.10 -36.47 -16.17
N GLU A 158 -7.27 -36.99 -16.55
CA GLU A 158 -8.59 -36.64 -16.03
C GLU A 158 -8.88 -37.31 -14.67
N VAL A 159 -8.58 -36.61 -13.58
CA VAL A 159 -9.36 -36.73 -12.34
C VAL A 159 -10.30 -35.54 -12.32
N THR A 160 -11.57 -35.75 -12.66
CA THR A 160 -12.60 -34.70 -12.63
C THR A 160 -12.93 -34.35 -11.17
N ASP A 161 -12.12 -33.47 -10.58
CA ASP A 161 -12.38 -32.96 -9.24
C ASP A 161 -13.80 -32.34 -9.17
N PRO A 162 -14.74 -32.97 -8.43
CA PRO A 162 -16.11 -32.49 -8.35
C PRO A 162 -16.18 -31.13 -7.67
N LEU A 163 -15.19 -30.78 -6.83
CA LEU A 163 -15.08 -29.49 -6.17
C LEU A 163 -14.67 -28.39 -7.16
N GLY A 164 -13.72 -28.66 -8.07
CA GLY A 164 -13.37 -27.78 -9.18
C GLY A 164 -14.57 -27.51 -10.11
N ALA A 165 -15.32 -28.54 -10.49
CA ALA A 165 -16.52 -28.40 -11.31
C ALA A 165 -17.67 -27.65 -10.59
N ALA A 166 -17.81 -27.82 -9.27
CA ALA A 166 -18.74 -27.04 -8.46
C ALA A 166 -18.29 -25.57 -8.33
N ARG A 167 -16.99 -25.33 -8.10
CA ARG A 167 -16.40 -24.00 -7.97
C ARG A 167 -16.58 -23.16 -9.25
N GLY A 168 -16.39 -23.77 -10.43
CA GLY A 168 -16.63 -23.10 -11.71
C GLY A 168 -18.07 -22.59 -11.84
N LYS A 169 -19.07 -23.46 -11.58
CA LYS A 169 -20.50 -23.09 -11.61
C LYS A 169 -20.83 -21.94 -10.65
N VAL A 170 -20.26 -21.96 -9.44
CA VAL A 170 -20.44 -20.87 -8.45
C VAL A 170 -19.78 -19.57 -8.94
N GLN A 171 -18.61 -19.63 -9.58
CA GLN A 171 -17.95 -18.47 -10.16
C GLN A 171 -18.76 -17.86 -11.33
N ASP A 172 -19.27 -18.68 -12.24
CA ASP A 172 -20.13 -18.24 -13.35
C ASP A 172 -21.40 -17.53 -12.85
N GLU A 173 -22.04 -18.08 -11.80
CA GLU A 173 -23.23 -17.48 -11.20
C GLU A 173 -22.92 -16.15 -10.47
N ILE A 174 -21.77 -16.05 -9.79
CA ILE A 174 -21.31 -14.80 -9.16
C ILE A 174 -21.06 -13.72 -10.22
N ILE A 175 -20.41 -14.07 -11.34
CA ILE A 175 -20.15 -13.13 -12.45
C ILE A 175 -21.48 -12.63 -13.05
N LYS A 176 -22.47 -13.51 -13.19
CA LYS A 176 -23.81 -13.16 -13.68
C LYS A 176 -24.58 -12.25 -12.73
N GLU A 177 -24.58 -12.52 -11.43
CA GLU A 177 -25.17 -11.63 -10.41
C GLU A 177 -24.45 -10.28 -10.35
N PHE A 178 -23.13 -10.26 -10.42
CA PHE A 178 -22.34 -9.04 -10.45
C PHE A 178 -22.70 -8.17 -11.66
N ALA A 179 -22.77 -8.75 -12.86
CA ALA A 179 -23.20 -8.05 -14.06
C ALA A 179 -24.63 -7.50 -13.94
N ALA A 180 -25.56 -8.27 -13.37
CA ALA A 180 -26.93 -7.83 -13.14
C ALA A 180 -27.02 -6.67 -12.15
N ILE A 181 -26.25 -6.70 -11.05
CA ILE A 181 -26.19 -5.61 -10.06
C ILE A 181 -25.57 -4.36 -10.68
N MET A 182 -24.44 -4.49 -11.39
CA MET A 182 -23.80 -3.38 -12.10
C MET A 182 -24.72 -2.74 -13.15
N ALA A 183 -25.54 -3.54 -13.84
CA ALA A 183 -26.52 -3.04 -14.81
C ALA A 183 -27.65 -2.20 -14.18
N THR A 184 -27.88 -2.29 -12.86
CA THR A 184 -28.80 -1.35 -12.16
C THR A 184 -28.21 0.04 -11.95
N GLY A 185 -26.88 0.19 -12.05
CA GLY A 185 -26.18 1.47 -11.84
C GLY A 185 -26.18 2.02 -10.41
N THR A 186 -26.78 1.30 -9.44
CA THR A 186 -27.01 1.81 -8.07
C THR A 186 -25.81 1.68 -7.11
N LEU A 187 -24.83 0.83 -7.43
CA LEU A 187 -23.76 0.41 -6.53
C LEU A 187 -22.39 0.48 -7.23
N ARG A 188 -21.31 0.74 -6.47
CA ARG A 188 -19.94 0.68 -7.01
C ARG A 188 -19.46 -0.76 -7.18
N ALA A 189 -18.50 -0.98 -8.07
CA ALA A 189 -18.02 -2.32 -8.42
C ALA A 189 -17.53 -3.17 -7.23
N SER A 190 -16.86 -2.57 -6.24
CA SER A 190 -16.44 -3.28 -5.02
C SER A 190 -17.62 -3.78 -4.19
N GLU A 191 -18.65 -2.94 -4.04
CA GLU A 191 -19.86 -3.22 -3.28
C GLU A 191 -20.76 -4.22 -4.00
N ALA A 192 -20.97 -4.02 -5.31
CA ALA A 192 -21.68 -4.95 -6.17
C ALA A 192 -21.04 -6.34 -6.20
N ALA A 193 -19.71 -6.44 -6.18
CA ALA A 193 -18.99 -7.72 -6.11
C ALA A 193 -19.22 -8.44 -4.77
N ALA A 194 -19.12 -7.72 -3.64
CA ALA A 194 -19.40 -8.28 -2.31
C ALA A 194 -20.87 -8.71 -2.13
N LEU A 195 -21.81 -7.99 -2.77
CA LEU A 195 -23.23 -8.30 -2.75
C LEU A 195 -23.55 -9.51 -3.65
N ALA A 196 -22.91 -9.62 -4.81
CA ALA A 196 -23.02 -10.76 -5.72
C ALA A 196 -22.50 -12.06 -5.09
N THR A 197 -21.28 -12.07 -4.54
CA THR A 197 -20.72 -13.25 -3.87
C THR A 197 -21.63 -13.72 -2.74
N ARG A 198 -22.09 -12.79 -1.89
CA ARG A 198 -23.02 -13.07 -0.80
C ARG A 198 -24.33 -13.71 -1.31
N ARG A 199 -24.99 -13.13 -2.32
CA ARG A 199 -26.27 -13.66 -2.87
C ARG A 199 -26.17 -15.05 -3.49
N VAL A 200 -25.01 -15.43 -4.04
CA VAL A 200 -24.79 -16.78 -4.56
C VAL A 200 -24.42 -17.74 -3.43
N MET A 201 -23.59 -17.33 -2.48
CA MET A 201 -23.24 -18.17 -1.33
C MET A 201 -24.44 -18.44 -0.40
N GLU A 202 -25.35 -17.48 -0.22
CA GLU A 202 -26.64 -17.68 0.47
C GLU A 202 -27.56 -18.66 -0.28
N ARG A 203 -27.50 -18.70 -1.62
CA ARG A 203 -28.23 -19.66 -2.47
C ARG A 203 -27.70 -21.08 -2.31
N HIS A 204 -26.40 -21.28 -2.54
CA HIS A 204 -25.76 -22.60 -2.47
C HIS A 204 -25.69 -23.13 -1.02
N GLY A 205 -25.54 -22.25 -0.03
CA GLY A 205 -25.58 -22.60 1.38
C GLY A 205 -26.93 -23.20 1.83
N ARG A 206 -28.06 -22.76 1.25
CA ARG A 206 -29.38 -23.37 1.54
C ARG A 206 -29.57 -24.74 0.88
N LEU A 207 -28.87 -25.03 -0.22
CA LEU A 207 -28.98 -26.30 -0.95
C LEU A 207 -28.17 -27.44 -0.31
N ASN A 208 -27.20 -27.13 0.55
CA ASN A 208 -26.27 -28.11 1.12
C ASN A 208 -26.59 -28.48 2.59
N THR A 209 -27.87 -28.40 2.99
CA THR A 209 -28.35 -28.92 4.28
C THR A 209 -28.84 -30.36 4.12
N PRO A 210 -28.19 -31.38 4.73
CA PRO A 210 -28.72 -32.73 4.72
C PRO A 210 -29.97 -32.80 5.57
N VAL A 211 -31.13 -33.02 4.92
CA VAL A 211 -32.41 -33.21 5.61
C VAL A 211 -32.38 -34.57 6.31
N GLN A 212 -32.13 -34.56 7.61
CA GLN A 212 -32.16 -35.77 8.44
C GLN A 212 -33.62 -36.19 8.69
N GLN A 213 -34.11 -37.14 7.90
CA GLN A 213 -35.32 -37.93 8.17
C GLN A 213 -34.91 -39.27 8.78
N GLY A 214 -35.60 -39.70 9.84
CA GLY A 214 -35.32 -40.92 10.60
C GLY A 214 -35.48 -40.65 12.09
#